data_AF-A0A355S2H9-F1
#
_entry.id   AF-A0A355S2H9-F1
#
_cell.length_a   1.000
_cell.length_b   1.000
_cell.length_c   1.000
_cell.angle_alpha   90.00
_cell.angle_beta   90.00
_cell.angle_gamma   90.00
#
_symmetry.space_group_name_H-M   'P 1'
#
loop_
_entity.id
_entity.type
_entity.pdbx_description
1 polymer ?
#
loop_
_entity_poly.entity_id
_entity_poly.type
_entity_poly.pdbx_seq_one_letter_code
_entity_poly.pdbx_strand_id
1 'polypeptide(L)'
;MLYYNIFKNILEGEVNLKESITDEFLNNSFKRFKDDINNKISMDAISKNGIDAASINNQVVAKDQHTFSIDIDTGKVTDQKKSGRCWMFAGLNIIRQEIIEKYKIKDFELSQNYLMFWDKLEKANLFLENIIDTADETIDSRIVTLFLKQPVPDGGDWDLFRNLVKKYGVMPKYAMLETFHSSNSEKMNALLNSKLREGALKIRKIHEENGTIEEMRHEKEDILSTIFIMLCRFLGEPPKKFDFEYRDSDKKFFRYENITPMEFFNRFVDTKVDEYISIINAPTRDKKFGV
;
A
#
# COMPACT_ATOMS: atom_id res chain seq x y z
N MET A 1 -31.09 -1.32 7.75
CA MET A 1 -32.46 -0.84 8.01
C MET A 1 -32.69 -0.41 9.46
N LEU A 2 -32.22 -1.14 10.49
CA LEU A 2 -32.43 -0.74 11.90
C LEU A 2 -31.89 0.67 12.24
N TYR A 3 -30.66 0.99 11.82
CA TYR A 3 -30.03 2.29 12.15
C TYR A 3 -30.80 3.49 11.58
N TYR A 4 -31.32 3.37 10.36
CA TYR A 4 -32.06 4.44 9.68
C TYR A 4 -33.45 4.66 10.30
N ASN A 5 -34.13 3.58 10.70
CA ASN A 5 -35.42 3.67 11.36
C ASN A 5 -35.30 4.24 12.78
N ILE A 6 -34.24 3.91 13.52
CA ILE A 6 -33.97 4.50 14.83
C ILE A 6 -33.69 6.01 14.70
N PHE A 7 -32.84 6.39 13.73
CA PHE A 7 -32.51 7.81 13.49
C PHE A 7 -33.73 8.63 13.06
N LYS A 8 -34.58 8.08 12.19
CA LYS A 8 -35.84 8.69 11.76
C LYS A 8 -36.81 8.88 12.92
N ASN A 9 -37.02 7.84 13.73
CA ASN A 9 -37.95 7.88 14.86
C ASN A 9 -37.49 8.83 15.98
N ILE A 10 -36.17 9.06 16.12
CA ILE A 10 -35.61 10.10 17.01
C ILE A 10 -35.95 11.50 16.50
N LEU A 11 -35.82 11.75 15.19
CA LEU A 11 -36.12 13.05 14.59
C LEU A 11 -37.63 13.36 14.53
N GLU A 12 -38.46 12.34 14.40
CA GLU A 12 -39.92 12.45 14.33
C GLU A 12 -40.61 12.44 15.71
N GLY A 13 -39.85 12.30 16.80
CA GLY A 13 -40.37 12.40 18.17
C GLY A 13 -41.21 11.22 18.65
N GLU A 14 -41.19 10.10 17.92
CA GLU A 14 -41.98 8.89 18.23
C GLU A 14 -41.36 8.02 19.34
N VAL A 15 -40.12 8.34 19.77
CA VAL A 15 -39.43 7.69 20.91
C VAL A 15 -39.23 8.72 22.02
N ASN A 16 -39.61 8.38 23.26
CA ASN A 16 -39.46 9.27 24.42
C ASN A 16 -37.97 9.65 24.65
N LEU A 17 -37.66 10.93 24.43
CA LEU A 17 -36.33 11.50 24.18
C LEU A 17 -35.51 11.76 25.46
N LYS A 18 -35.10 10.71 26.19
CA LYS A 18 -34.01 10.84 27.18
C LYS A 18 -32.61 10.76 26.55
N GLU A 19 -32.51 10.23 25.34
CA GLU A 19 -31.23 9.91 24.67
C GLU A 19 -30.97 10.75 23.40
N SER A 20 -31.87 11.68 23.03
CA SER A 20 -31.65 12.59 21.91
C SER A 20 -31.02 13.90 22.36
N ILE A 21 -30.47 14.65 21.40
CA ILE A 21 -30.05 16.04 21.61
C ILE A 21 -31.30 16.87 21.95
N THR A 22 -31.27 17.56 23.09
CA THR A 22 -32.37 18.41 23.56
C THR A 22 -32.07 19.89 23.33
N ASP A 23 -33.11 20.73 23.29
CA ASP A 23 -32.95 22.19 23.21
C ASP A 23 -32.21 22.75 24.41
N GLU A 24 -32.41 22.17 25.59
CA GLU A 24 -31.66 22.52 26.80
C GLU A 24 -30.16 22.26 26.62
N PHE A 25 -29.78 21.10 26.07
CA PHE A 25 -28.39 20.80 25.76
C PHE A 25 -27.82 21.79 24.72
N LEU A 26 -28.56 22.10 23.66
CA LEU A 26 -28.11 23.03 22.62
C LEU A 26 -27.89 24.44 23.18
N ASN A 27 -28.86 24.95 23.95
CA ASN A 27 -28.76 26.26 24.58
C ASN A 27 -27.56 26.34 25.54
N ASN A 28 -27.37 25.30 26.36
CA ASN A 28 -26.22 25.21 27.26
C ASN A 28 -24.89 25.10 26.50
N SER A 29 -24.86 24.38 25.38
CA SER A 29 -23.66 24.23 24.54
C SER A 29 -23.30 25.53 23.82
N PHE A 30 -24.26 26.24 23.23
CA PHE A 30 -24.02 27.56 22.64
C PHE A 30 -23.58 28.60 23.67
N LYS A 31 -24.13 28.52 24.89
CA LYS A 31 -23.67 29.38 25.99
C LYS A 31 -22.21 29.09 26.36
N ARG A 32 -21.87 27.82 26.64
CA ARG A 32 -20.48 27.40 26.91
C ARG A 32 -19.51 27.80 25.80
N PHE A 33 -19.94 27.68 24.54
CA PHE A 33 -19.14 28.10 23.38
C PHE A 33 -18.86 29.61 23.40
N LYS A 34 -19.90 30.43 23.62
CA LYS A 34 -19.80 31.90 23.63
C LYS A 34 -19.07 32.46 24.85
N ASP A 35 -19.11 31.75 25.98
CA ASP A 35 -18.50 32.18 27.24
C ASP A 35 -16.96 32.04 27.27
N ASP A 36 -16.37 31.23 26.38
CA ASP A 36 -14.91 31.09 26.24
C ASP A 36 -14.41 31.79 24.97
N ILE A 37 -13.63 32.86 25.13
CA ILE A 37 -13.07 33.66 24.04
C ILE A 37 -12.19 32.83 23.09
N ASN A 38 -11.54 31.77 23.59
CA ASN A 38 -10.68 30.90 22.77
C ASN A 38 -11.50 30.19 21.69
N ASN A 39 -12.76 29.85 21.96
CA ASN A 39 -13.63 29.22 20.97
C ASN A 39 -13.86 30.14 19.76
N LYS A 40 -14.08 31.44 19.99
CA LYS A 40 -14.26 32.40 18.89
C LYS A 40 -12.98 32.59 18.10
N ILE A 41 -11.84 32.73 18.78
CA ILE A 41 -10.53 32.88 18.15
C ILE A 41 -10.20 31.65 17.29
N SER A 42 -10.35 30.45 17.84
CA SER A 42 -10.10 29.20 17.13
C SER A 42 -11.09 28.99 15.99
N MET A 43 -12.37 29.30 16.17
CA MET A 43 -13.37 29.21 15.10
C MET A 43 -12.98 30.10 13.91
N ASP A 44 -12.69 31.39 14.15
CA ASP A 44 -12.35 32.32 13.08
C ASP A 44 -11.06 31.90 12.35
N ALA A 45 -10.03 31.45 13.10
CA ALA A 45 -8.77 30.98 12.54
C ALA A 45 -8.93 29.69 11.72
N ILE A 46 -9.63 28.68 12.26
CA ILE A 46 -9.82 27.38 11.63
C ILE A 46 -10.75 27.50 10.41
N SER A 47 -11.87 28.22 10.53
CA SER A 47 -12.80 28.39 9.40
C SER A 47 -12.16 29.12 8.22
N LYS A 48 -11.18 30.00 8.47
CA LYS A 48 -10.45 30.70 7.41
C LYS A 48 -9.29 29.89 6.83
N ASN A 49 -8.52 29.19 7.67
CA ASN A 49 -7.21 28.63 7.29
C ASN A 49 -7.14 27.10 7.31
N GLY A 50 -8.15 26.42 7.85
CA GLY A 50 -8.09 24.99 8.16
C GLY A 50 -7.37 24.72 9.50
N ILE A 51 -7.62 23.55 10.08
CA ILE A 51 -7.07 23.17 11.40
C ILE A 51 -5.55 23.01 11.37
N ASP A 52 -4.99 22.45 10.30
CA ASP A 52 -3.55 22.19 10.19
C ASP A 52 -2.76 23.50 10.22
N ALA A 53 -3.11 24.47 9.35
CA ALA A 53 -2.44 25.76 9.33
C ALA A 53 -2.69 26.59 10.60
N ALA A 54 -3.90 26.54 11.16
CA ALA A 54 -4.25 27.26 12.39
C ALA A 54 -3.55 26.70 13.64
N SER A 55 -3.06 25.46 13.61
CA SER A 55 -2.43 24.78 14.75
C SER A 55 -0.90 24.76 14.72
N ILE A 56 -0.27 25.38 13.71
CA ILE A 56 1.20 25.44 13.62
C ILE A 56 1.79 26.23 14.79
N ASN A 57 2.70 25.59 15.53
CA ASN A 57 3.52 26.25 16.55
C ASN A 57 4.90 26.59 15.98
N ASN A 58 5.10 27.86 15.63
CA ASN A 58 6.36 28.36 15.08
C ASN A 58 7.58 28.14 15.99
N GLN A 59 7.39 28.05 17.32
CA GLN A 59 8.51 27.75 18.23
C GLN A 59 8.97 26.30 18.13
N VAL A 60 8.06 25.37 17.81
CA VAL A 60 8.41 23.98 17.55
C VAL A 60 9.12 23.88 16.20
N VAL A 61 8.59 24.54 15.17
CA VAL A 61 9.22 24.59 13.84
C VAL A 61 10.63 25.19 13.91
N ALA A 62 10.84 26.25 14.70
CA ALA A 62 12.16 26.83 14.88
C ALA A 62 13.18 25.89 15.53
N LYS A 63 12.72 24.93 16.34
CA LYS A 63 13.57 23.90 16.98
C LYS A 63 13.79 22.68 16.08
N ASP A 64 12.98 22.50 15.04
CA ASP A 64 13.05 21.39 14.10
C ASP A 64 14.15 21.62 13.05
N GLN A 65 15.40 21.51 13.51
CA GLN A 65 16.59 21.69 12.68
C GLN A 65 16.94 20.39 11.97
N HIS A 66 17.09 20.45 10.64
CA HIS A 66 17.41 19.31 9.79
C HIS A 66 18.93 19.10 9.62
N THR A 67 19.67 19.23 10.71
CA THR A 67 21.13 18.97 10.74
C THR A 67 21.42 17.86 11.72
N PHE A 68 22.06 16.80 11.25
CA PHE A 68 22.30 15.58 12.01
C PHE A 68 23.80 15.37 12.20
N SER A 69 24.19 14.83 13.36
CA SER A 69 25.60 14.51 13.65
C SER A 69 26.10 13.28 12.88
N ILE A 70 25.18 12.40 12.53
CA ILE A 70 25.39 11.25 11.64
C ILE A 70 24.44 11.46 10.47
N ASP A 71 25.00 11.67 9.29
CA ASP A 71 24.25 11.91 8.06
C ASP A 71 24.76 10.96 6.97
N ILE A 72 23.83 10.31 6.28
CA ILE A 72 24.12 9.34 5.21
C ILE A 72 23.73 10.04 3.91
N ASP A 73 24.69 10.19 2.99
CA ASP A 73 24.40 10.76 1.66
C ASP A 73 23.53 9.79 0.86
N THR A 74 22.24 10.09 0.78
CA THR A 74 21.24 9.25 0.11
C THR A 74 20.91 9.70 -1.32
N GLY A 75 21.63 10.68 -1.86
CA GLY A 75 21.41 11.20 -3.20
C GLY A 75 19.99 11.77 -3.41
N LYS A 76 19.45 11.64 -4.63
CA LYS A 76 18.13 12.19 -4.96
C LYS A 76 16.99 11.37 -4.36
N VAL A 77 15.96 12.09 -3.92
CA VAL A 77 14.69 11.54 -3.45
C VAL A 77 13.89 10.86 -4.57
N THR A 78 13.06 9.90 -4.17
CA THR A 78 12.12 9.18 -5.03
C THR A 78 10.68 9.62 -4.75
N ASP A 79 9.78 9.54 -5.73
CA ASP A 79 8.37 9.95 -5.58
C ASP A 79 7.39 8.84 -6.03
N GLN A 80 6.59 8.33 -5.09
CA GLN A 80 5.59 7.29 -5.34
C GLN A 80 4.27 7.82 -5.94
N LYS A 81 4.07 9.14 -5.94
CA LYS A 81 2.86 9.83 -6.39
C LYS A 81 1.58 9.28 -5.74
N LYS A 82 0.52 9.10 -6.52
CA LYS A 82 -0.81 8.67 -6.05
C LYS A 82 -0.91 7.14 -6.02
N SER A 83 0.03 6.51 -5.31
CA SER A 83 0.05 5.05 -5.09
C SER A 83 0.45 4.75 -3.65
N GLY A 84 0.01 3.59 -3.13
CA GLY A 84 0.32 3.13 -1.77
C GLY A 84 1.60 2.30 -1.68
N ARG A 85 2.64 2.65 -2.44
CA ARG A 85 3.88 1.86 -2.60
C ARG A 85 5.02 2.24 -1.64
N CYS A 86 4.73 2.96 -0.55
CA CYS A 86 5.75 3.48 0.37
C CYS A 86 6.73 2.42 0.86
N TRP A 87 6.23 1.25 1.25
CA TRP A 87 7.02 0.09 1.69
C TRP A 87 8.03 -0.37 0.63
N MET A 88 7.62 -0.39 -0.63
CA MET A 88 8.43 -0.80 -1.78
C MET A 88 9.48 0.26 -2.13
N PHE A 89 9.11 1.54 -2.12
CA PHE A 89 10.05 2.64 -2.30
C PHE A 89 11.10 2.66 -1.18
N ALA A 90 10.69 2.47 0.07
CA ALA A 90 11.60 2.41 1.21
C ALA A 90 12.57 1.21 1.11
N GLY A 91 12.06 0.01 0.79
CA GLY A 91 12.91 -1.17 0.61
C GLY A 91 13.90 -1.03 -0.54
N LEU A 92 13.46 -0.51 -1.69
CA LEU A 92 14.35 -0.24 -2.84
C LEU A 92 15.33 0.91 -2.58
N ASN A 93 14.96 1.87 -1.71
CA ASN A 93 15.88 2.93 -1.27
C ASN A 93 17.05 2.35 -0.47
N ILE A 94 16.83 1.35 0.39
CA ILE A 94 17.92 0.66 1.10
C ILE A 94 18.86 0.00 0.09
N ILE A 95 18.31 -0.83 -0.80
CA ILE A 95 19.10 -1.58 -1.79
C ILE A 95 19.88 -0.63 -2.73
N ARG A 96 19.24 0.44 -3.22
CA ARG A 96 19.91 1.34 -4.18
C ARG A 96 21.05 2.13 -3.54
N GLN A 97 20.99 2.46 -2.25
CA GLN A 97 22.10 3.17 -1.60
C GLN A 97 23.39 2.35 -1.63
N GLU A 98 23.29 1.08 -1.30
CA GLU A 98 24.45 0.18 -1.34
C GLU A 98 25.03 0.06 -2.76
N ILE A 99 24.17 -0.02 -3.79
CA ILE A 99 24.61 0.00 -5.20
C ILE A 99 25.33 1.32 -5.53
N ILE A 100 24.74 2.45 -5.13
CA ILE A 100 25.29 3.79 -5.38
C ILE A 100 26.68 3.91 -4.75
N GLU A 101 26.85 3.50 -3.49
CA GLU A 101 28.12 3.56 -2.76
C GLU A 101 29.17 2.62 -3.37
N LYS A 102 28.81 1.34 -3.59
CA LYS A 102 29.75 0.31 -4.05
C LYS A 102 30.24 0.56 -5.47
N TYR A 103 29.34 0.94 -6.39
CA TYR A 103 29.65 1.12 -7.81
C TYR A 103 29.83 2.59 -8.20
N LYS A 104 29.75 3.52 -7.24
CA LYS A 104 29.89 4.96 -7.42
C LYS A 104 28.99 5.54 -8.52
N ILE A 105 27.75 5.07 -8.56
CA ILE A 105 26.76 5.46 -9.59
C ILE A 105 25.94 6.63 -9.07
N LYS A 106 25.92 7.74 -9.83
CA LYS A 106 25.11 8.89 -9.47
C LYS A 106 23.65 8.73 -9.92
N ASP A 107 22.71 9.22 -9.11
CA ASP A 107 21.27 9.31 -9.45
C ASP A 107 20.63 7.98 -9.88
N PHE A 108 21.04 6.87 -9.26
CA PHE A 108 20.51 5.54 -9.56
C PHE A 108 19.17 5.27 -8.84
N GLU A 109 18.27 4.59 -9.54
CA GLU A 109 17.01 4.08 -8.99
C GLU A 109 16.74 2.67 -9.51
N LEU A 110 16.07 1.87 -8.68
CA LEU A 110 15.50 0.57 -9.05
C LEU A 110 14.03 0.75 -9.47
N SER A 111 13.54 -0.12 -10.36
CA SER A 111 12.17 -0.05 -10.84
C SER A 111 11.17 -0.46 -9.74
N GLN A 112 10.44 0.53 -9.23
CA GLN A 112 9.31 0.29 -8.32
C GLN A 112 8.10 -0.30 -9.08
N ASN A 113 7.92 0.07 -10.35
CA ASN A 113 6.88 -0.51 -11.21
C ASN A 113 7.06 -2.03 -11.42
N TYR A 114 8.31 -2.49 -11.58
CA TYR A 114 8.62 -3.91 -11.74
C TYR A 114 8.13 -4.75 -10.55
N LEU A 115 8.44 -4.33 -9.33
CA LEU A 115 7.97 -5.04 -8.14
C LEU A 115 6.46 -4.86 -7.93
N MET A 116 5.87 -3.72 -8.31
CA MET A 116 4.42 -3.52 -8.25
C MET A 116 3.67 -4.52 -9.13
N PHE A 117 4.19 -4.82 -10.32
CA PHE A 117 3.59 -5.83 -11.21
C PHE A 117 3.47 -7.19 -10.52
N TRP A 118 4.59 -7.68 -9.98
CA TRP A 118 4.63 -8.99 -9.33
C TRP A 118 3.85 -9.03 -8.02
N ASP A 119 3.92 -7.95 -7.23
CA ASP A 119 3.10 -7.79 -6.02
C ASP A 119 1.61 -7.96 -6.31
N LYS A 120 1.09 -7.25 -7.32
CA LYS A 120 -0.32 -7.32 -7.69
C LYS A 120 -0.74 -8.71 -8.15
N LEU A 121 0.11 -9.38 -8.93
CA LEU A 121 -0.17 -10.72 -9.43
C LEU A 121 -0.17 -11.76 -8.30
N GLU A 122 0.81 -11.69 -7.40
CA GLU A 122 0.92 -12.62 -6.26
C GLU A 122 -0.22 -12.42 -5.26
N LYS A 123 -0.60 -11.17 -4.97
CA LYS A 123 -1.77 -10.86 -4.15
C LYS A 123 -3.07 -11.36 -4.78
N ALA A 124 -3.20 -11.24 -6.11
CA ALA A 124 -4.35 -11.79 -6.82
C ALA A 124 -4.43 -13.31 -6.67
N ASN A 125 -3.30 -14.02 -6.79
CA ASN A 125 -3.25 -15.47 -6.57
C ASN A 125 -3.58 -15.83 -5.12
N LEU A 126 -2.96 -15.16 -4.14
CA LEU A 126 -3.24 -15.38 -2.72
C LEU A 126 -4.71 -15.14 -2.38
N PHE A 127 -5.32 -14.07 -2.93
CA PHE A 127 -6.73 -13.80 -2.74
C PHE A 127 -7.60 -14.96 -3.24
N LEU A 128 -7.35 -15.48 -4.45
CA LEU A 128 -8.16 -16.57 -5.00
C LEU A 128 -7.93 -17.89 -4.27
N GLU A 129 -6.70 -18.19 -3.83
CA GLU A 129 -6.43 -19.33 -2.94
C GLU A 129 -7.22 -19.20 -1.63
N ASN A 130 -7.22 -18.02 -1.01
CA ASN A 130 -8.03 -17.78 0.19
C ASN A 130 -9.53 -17.99 -0.05
N ILE A 131 -10.05 -17.69 -1.25
CA ILE A 131 -11.45 -17.96 -1.60
C ILE A 131 -11.71 -19.46 -1.73
N ILE A 132 -10.77 -20.21 -2.30
CA ILE A 132 -10.84 -21.67 -2.37
C ILE A 132 -10.80 -22.27 -0.97
N ASP A 133 -9.85 -21.84 -0.13
CA ASP A 133 -9.67 -22.33 1.24
C ASP A 133 -10.84 -21.98 2.17
N THR A 134 -11.64 -20.96 1.82
CA THR A 134 -12.84 -20.54 2.56
C THR A 134 -14.13 -20.83 1.82
N ALA A 135 -14.12 -21.77 0.87
CA ALA A 135 -15.31 -22.10 0.08
C ALA A 135 -16.49 -22.57 0.95
N ASP A 136 -16.22 -23.32 2.03
CA ASP A 136 -17.21 -23.81 3.00
C ASP A 136 -17.81 -22.70 3.90
N GLU A 137 -17.14 -21.55 4.03
CA GLU A 137 -17.65 -20.41 4.81
C GLU A 137 -18.76 -19.67 4.05
N THR A 138 -19.69 -19.03 4.75
CA THR A 138 -20.71 -18.21 4.07
C THR A 138 -20.10 -16.95 3.44
N ILE A 139 -20.70 -16.45 2.36
CA ILE A 139 -20.24 -15.25 1.64
C ILE A 139 -20.21 -13.99 2.53
N ASP A 140 -21.10 -13.92 3.52
CA ASP A 140 -21.23 -12.84 4.49
C ASP A 140 -20.47 -13.09 5.80
N SER A 141 -19.72 -14.20 5.89
CA SER A 141 -18.80 -14.44 7.00
C SER A 141 -17.78 -13.29 7.09
N ARG A 142 -17.32 -13.03 8.32
CA ARG A 142 -16.37 -11.94 8.58
C ARG A 142 -15.08 -12.09 7.77
N ILE A 143 -14.58 -13.31 7.61
CA ILE A 143 -13.32 -13.59 6.92
C ILE A 143 -13.46 -13.40 5.40
N VAL A 144 -14.53 -13.94 4.80
CA VAL A 144 -14.78 -13.79 3.35
C VAL A 144 -15.06 -12.32 3.01
N THR A 145 -15.84 -11.63 3.83
CA THR A 145 -16.09 -10.18 3.68
C THR A 145 -14.80 -9.38 3.77
N LEU A 146 -13.86 -9.77 4.66
CA LEU A 146 -12.56 -9.12 4.78
C LEU A 146 -11.73 -9.27 3.50
N PHE A 147 -11.65 -10.48 2.93
CA PHE A 147 -10.95 -10.72 1.66
C PHE A 147 -11.58 -9.95 0.49
N LEU A 148 -12.91 -9.91 0.41
CA LEU A 148 -13.63 -9.20 -0.66
C LEU A 148 -13.52 -7.67 -0.57
N LYS A 149 -13.18 -7.11 0.60
CA LYS A 149 -13.12 -5.66 0.81
C LYS A 149 -12.07 -5.00 -0.08
N GLN A 150 -10.85 -5.52 -0.09
CA GLN A 150 -9.76 -5.06 -0.95
C GLN A 150 -8.87 -6.25 -1.36
N PRO A 151 -9.20 -6.95 -2.46
CA PRO A 151 -8.41 -8.09 -2.94
C PRO A 151 -6.93 -7.78 -3.21
N VAL A 152 -6.62 -6.66 -3.87
CA VAL A 152 -5.24 -6.30 -4.24
C VAL A 152 -4.86 -4.87 -3.80
N PRO A 153 -4.67 -4.61 -2.50
CA PRO A 153 -4.22 -3.30 -2.03
C PRO A 153 -2.77 -3.03 -2.46
N ASP A 154 -2.38 -1.74 -2.54
CA ASP A 154 -0.99 -1.37 -2.84
C ASP A 154 -0.04 -1.64 -1.67
N GLY A 155 -0.53 -1.49 -0.44
CA GLY A 155 0.27 -1.61 0.77
C GLY A 155 0.85 -3.00 0.97
N GLY A 156 1.95 -3.06 1.69
CA GLY A 156 2.68 -4.28 2.04
C GLY A 156 3.61 -4.01 3.21
N ASP A 157 4.41 -5.00 3.55
CA ASP A 157 5.37 -4.98 4.64
C ASP A 157 6.76 -5.45 4.18
N TRP A 158 7.70 -5.52 5.12
CA TRP A 158 9.06 -5.96 4.84
C TRP A 158 9.13 -7.42 4.35
N ASP A 159 8.33 -8.31 4.93
CA ASP A 159 8.35 -9.73 4.61
C ASP A 159 7.89 -9.98 3.18
N LEU A 160 6.83 -9.28 2.76
CA LEU A 160 6.37 -9.30 1.38
C LEU A 160 7.42 -8.71 0.43
N PHE A 161 8.09 -7.61 0.81
CA PHE A 161 9.12 -6.99 -0.01
C PHE A 161 10.28 -7.94 -0.26
N ARG A 162 10.79 -8.55 0.81
CA ARG A 162 11.82 -9.58 0.76
C ARG A 162 11.41 -10.73 -0.15
N ASN A 163 10.19 -11.25 -0.01
CA ASN A 163 9.71 -12.37 -0.82
C ASN A 163 9.68 -12.03 -2.32
N LEU A 164 9.24 -10.82 -2.67
CA LEU A 164 9.22 -10.35 -4.06
C LEU A 164 10.63 -10.24 -4.64
N VAL A 165 11.53 -9.57 -3.91
CA VAL A 165 12.92 -9.39 -4.35
C VAL A 165 13.63 -10.75 -4.49
N LYS A 166 13.41 -11.69 -3.58
CA LYS A 166 14.00 -13.04 -3.66
C LYS A 166 13.45 -13.88 -4.82
N LYS A 167 12.17 -13.70 -5.16
CA LYS A 167 11.52 -14.50 -6.21
C LYS A 167 11.77 -13.92 -7.60
N TYR A 168 11.73 -12.59 -7.72
CA TYR A 168 11.75 -11.89 -9.00
C TYR A 168 13.02 -11.08 -9.25
N GLY A 169 13.84 -10.85 -8.23
CA GLY A 169 15.00 -9.96 -8.32
C GLY A 169 14.59 -8.50 -8.37
N VAL A 170 15.50 -7.65 -8.85
CA VAL A 170 15.27 -6.22 -9.07
C VAL A 170 15.92 -5.79 -10.38
N MET A 171 15.53 -4.63 -10.89
CA MET A 171 16.13 -4.07 -12.11
C MET A 171 16.27 -2.56 -12.00
N PRO A 172 17.18 -1.93 -12.75
CA PRO A 172 17.23 -0.48 -12.88
C PRO A 172 15.89 0.10 -13.34
N LYS A 173 15.57 1.30 -12.86
CA LYS A 173 14.30 1.99 -13.19
C LYS A 173 14.10 2.19 -14.68
N TYR A 174 15.17 2.41 -15.45
CA TYR A 174 15.06 2.59 -16.89
C TYR A 174 14.70 1.29 -17.64
N ALA A 175 14.95 0.11 -17.05
CA ALA A 175 14.58 -1.17 -17.66
C ALA A 175 13.07 -1.38 -17.65
N MET A 176 12.38 -0.90 -16.60
CA MET A 176 10.92 -0.84 -16.55
C MET A 176 10.47 0.47 -15.91
N LEU A 177 10.13 1.43 -16.77
CA LEU A 177 9.72 2.78 -16.36
C LEU A 177 8.37 2.78 -15.64
N GLU A 178 8.10 3.86 -14.92
CA GLU A 178 6.76 4.14 -14.40
C GLU A 178 5.75 4.34 -15.54
N THR A 179 4.53 3.88 -15.33
CA THR A 179 3.37 4.19 -16.17
C THR A 179 2.45 5.18 -15.48
N PHE A 180 1.38 5.61 -16.17
CA PHE A 180 0.33 6.39 -15.51
C PHE A 180 -0.23 5.66 -14.28
N HIS A 181 -0.48 4.35 -14.39
CA HIS A 181 -1.15 3.59 -13.34
C HIS A 181 -0.22 3.09 -12.23
N SER A 182 1.08 2.97 -12.48
CA SER A 182 2.03 2.78 -11.38
C SER A 182 2.07 4.03 -10.48
N SER A 183 1.96 5.22 -11.07
CA SER A 183 1.93 6.52 -10.39
C SER A 183 0.53 6.99 -9.94
N ASN A 184 -0.54 6.30 -10.33
CA ASN A 184 -1.94 6.60 -10.01
C ASN A 184 -2.80 5.32 -10.05
N SER A 185 -2.75 4.56 -8.96
CA SER A 185 -3.17 3.15 -8.93
C SER A 185 -4.65 2.93 -8.66
N GLU A 186 -5.39 3.94 -8.20
CA GLU A 186 -6.77 3.80 -7.72
C GLU A 186 -7.70 3.11 -8.73
N LYS A 187 -7.70 3.60 -9.99
CA LYS A 187 -8.58 3.06 -11.02
C LYS A 187 -8.18 1.64 -11.45
N MET A 188 -6.88 1.36 -11.53
CA MET A 188 -6.37 0.02 -11.82
C MET A 188 -6.83 -0.95 -10.72
N ASN A 189 -6.61 -0.61 -9.45
CA ASN A 189 -7.00 -1.43 -8.31
C ASN A 189 -8.51 -1.68 -8.29
N ALA A 190 -9.34 -0.67 -8.59
CA ALA A 190 -10.78 -0.85 -8.66
C ALA A 190 -11.20 -1.91 -9.72
N LEU A 191 -10.56 -1.89 -10.89
CA LEU A 191 -10.85 -2.83 -11.97
C LEU A 191 -10.33 -4.24 -11.66
N LEU A 192 -9.11 -4.35 -11.13
CA LEU A 192 -8.55 -5.64 -10.68
C LEU A 192 -9.43 -6.25 -9.57
N ASN A 193 -9.82 -5.45 -8.57
CA ASN A 193 -10.71 -5.89 -7.50
C ASN A 193 -12.07 -6.35 -8.03
N SER A 194 -12.63 -5.67 -9.03
CA SER A 194 -13.88 -6.10 -9.67
C SER A 194 -13.72 -7.45 -10.35
N LYS A 195 -12.62 -7.68 -11.09
CA LYS A 195 -12.36 -8.94 -11.76
C LYS A 195 -12.10 -10.08 -10.78
N LEU A 196 -11.39 -9.81 -9.69
CA LEU A 196 -11.14 -10.80 -8.64
C LEU A 196 -12.42 -11.18 -7.90
N ARG A 197 -13.33 -10.24 -7.64
CA ARG A 197 -14.65 -10.54 -7.06
C ARG A 197 -15.51 -11.38 -8.00
N GLU A 198 -15.46 -11.14 -9.30
CA GLU A 198 -16.08 -12.04 -10.30
C GLU A 198 -15.51 -13.45 -10.19
N GLY A 199 -14.17 -13.59 -10.14
CA GLY A 199 -13.51 -14.88 -9.95
C GLY A 199 -13.92 -15.57 -8.65
N ALA A 200 -14.01 -14.83 -7.55
CA ALA A 200 -14.46 -15.36 -6.27
C ALA A 200 -15.88 -15.94 -6.33
N LEU A 201 -16.81 -15.24 -7.01
CA LEU A 201 -18.17 -15.74 -7.21
C LEU A 201 -18.19 -17.03 -8.03
N LYS A 202 -17.41 -17.11 -9.12
CA LYS A 202 -17.35 -18.30 -9.96
C LYS A 202 -16.75 -19.50 -9.23
N ILE A 203 -15.64 -19.31 -8.54
CA ILE A 203 -14.99 -20.35 -7.74
C ILE A 203 -15.97 -20.90 -6.70
N ARG A 204 -16.64 -20.02 -5.95
CA ARG A 204 -17.61 -20.45 -4.93
C ARG A 204 -18.83 -21.13 -5.52
N LYS A 205 -19.31 -20.69 -6.68
CA LYS A 205 -20.38 -21.38 -7.41
C LYS A 205 -20.01 -22.82 -7.78
N ILE A 206 -18.76 -23.06 -8.23
CA ILE A 206 -18.27 -24.41 -8.51
C ILE A 206 -18.37 -25.28 -7.26
N HIS A 207 -17.97 -24.76 -6.09
CA HIS A 207 -18.11 -25.46 -4.83
C HIS A 207 -19.57 -25.75 -4.44
N GLU A 208 -20.47 -24.76 -4.57
CA GLU A 208 -21.91 -24.91 -4.32
C GLU A 208 -22.56 -25.98 -5.22
N GLU A 209 -22.05 -26.16 -6.43
CA GLU A 209 -22.50 -27.18 -7.39
C GLU A 209 -21.82 -28.55 -7.18
N ASN A 210 -21.07 -28.73 -6.06
CA ASN A 210 -20.28 -29.92 -5.72
C ASN A 210 -19.15 -30.23 -6.72
N GLY A 211 -18.60 -29.20 -7.36
CA GLY A 211 -17.40 -29.31 -8.18
C GLY A 211 -16.15 -29.63 -7.35
N THR A 212 -15.13 -30.10 -8.05
CA THR A 212 -13.84 -30.53 -7.51
C THR A 212 -12.90 -29.35 -7.25
N ILE A 213 -11.92 -29.57 -6.37
CA ILE A 213 -10.87 -28.59 -6.09
C ILE A 213 -10.04 -28.27 -7.35
N GLU A 214 -9.88 -29.24 -8.25
CA GLU A 214 -9.22 -29.07 -9.54
C GLU A 214 -9.97 -28.12 -10.47
N GLU A 215 -11.29 -28.21 -10.55
CA GLU A 215 -12.12 -27.28 -11.34
C GLU A 215 -12.05 -25.86 -10.79
N MET A 216 -12.05 -25.70 -9.45
CA MET A 216 -11.87 -24.40 -8.80
C MET A 216 -10.49 -23.80 -9.11
N ARG A 217 -9.44 -24.62 -9.12
CA ARG A 217 -8.07 -24.20 -9.50
C ARG A 217 -7.95 -23.86 -10.98
N HIS A 218 -8.67 -24.56 -11.86
CA HIS A 218 -8.74 -24.20 -13.28
C HIS A 218 -9.37 -22.81 -13.46
N GLU A 219 -10.52 -22.54 -12.83
CA GLU A 219 -11.13 -21.19 -12.88
C GLU A 219 -10.20 -20.12 -12.28
N LYS A 220 -9.46 -20.45 -11.21
CA LYS A 220 -8.42 -19.56 -10.66
C LYS A 220 -7.39 -19.19 -11.72
N GLU A 221 -6.85 -20.16 -12.47
CA GLU A 221 -5.85 -19.93 -13.51
C GLU A 221 -6.38 -19.03 -14.63
N ASP A 222 -7.64 -19.22 -15.07
CA ASP A 222 -8.29 -18.38 -16.08
C ASP A 222 -8.44 -16.93 -15.60
N ILE A 223 -8.84 -16.73 -14.35
CA ILE A 223 -8.93 -15.41 -13.73
C ILE A 223 -7.55 -14.78 -13.61
N LEU A 224 -6.53 -15.53 -13.16
CA LEU A 224 -5.16 -15.03 -13.04
C LEU A 224 -4.56 -14.65 -14.40
N SER A 225 -4.83 -15.42 -15.46
CA SER A 225 -4.44 -15.09 -16.82
C SER A 225 -5.05 -13.74 -17.25
N THR A 226 -6.33 -13.52 -16.92
CA THR A 226 -6.96 -12.22 -17.16
C THR A 226 -6.31 -11.09 -16.36
N ILE A 227 -6.01 -11.32 -15.08
CA ILE A 227 -5.31 -10.34 -14.23
C ILE A 227 -3.93 -10.01 -14.78
N PHE A 228 -3.16 -11.01 -15.21
CA PHE A 228 -1.87 -10.82 -15.84
C PHE A 228 -1.96 -9.91 -17.08
N ILE A 229 -2.93 -10.19 -17.98
CA ILE A 229 -3.19 -9.34 -19.16
C ILE A 229 -3.55 -7.91 -18.76
N MET A 230 -4.39 -7.74 -17.73
CA MET A 230 -4.73 -6.42 -17.20
C MET A 230 -3.49 -5.69 -16.67
N LEU A 231 -2.64 -6.37 -15.89
CA LEU A 231 -1.41 -5.79 -15.36
C LEU A 231 -0.47 -5.37 -16.48
N CYS A 232 -0.28 -6.19 -17.52
CA CYS A 232 0.52 -5.82 -18.69
C CYS A 232 -0.04 -4.56 -19.38
N ARG A 233 -1.37 -4.42 -19.49
CA ARG A 233 -2.01 -3.23 -20.07
C ARG A 233 -1.80 -1.96 -19.22
N PHE A 234 -1.74 -2.10 -17.90
CA PHE A 234 -1.61 -0.95 -16.99
C PHE A 234 -0.16 -0.57 -16.68
N LEU A 235 0.72 -1.56 -16.54
CA LEU A 235 2.07 -1.42 -16.00
C LEU A 235 3.16 -1.73 -17.02
N GLY A 236 2.81 -2.26 -18.19
CA GLY A 236 3.75 -2.76 -19.19
C GLY A 236 4.14 -4.22 -18.94
N GLU A 237 4.70 -4.86 -19.96
CA GLU A 237 5.25 -6.22 -19.82
C GLU A 237 6.59 -6.16 -19.05
N PRO A 238 6.76 -6.93 -17.96
CA PRO A 238 8.03 -6.99 -17.25
C PRO A 238 9.14 -7.56 -18.14
N PRO A 239 10.25 -6.83 -18.36
CA PRO A 239 11.37 -7.34 -19.15
C PRO A 239 11.97 -8.59 -18.50
N LYS A 240 12.18 -9.63 -19.31
CA LYS A 240 12.89 -10.85 -18.86
C LYS A 240 14.39 -10.65 -18.79
N LYS A 241 14.93 -9.78 -19.65
CA LYS A 241 16.35 -9.44 -19.77
C LYS A 241 16.51 -7.97 -20.15
N PHE A 242 17.62 -7.37 -19.73
CA PHE A 242 17.98 -5.98 -20.03
C PHE A 242 19.50 -5.81 -20.02
N ASP A 243 19.96 -4.69 -20.57
CA ASP A 243 21.37 -4.29 -20.47
C ASP A 243 21.55 -3.35 -19.27
N PHE A 244 22.51 -3.67 -18.40
CA PHE A 244 22.92 -2.79 -17.33
C PHE A 244 24.14 -1.97 -17.74
N GLU A 245 23.93 -0.67 -17.94
CA GLU A 245 24.96 0.26 -18.37
C GLU A 245 25.05 1.44 -17.40
N TYR A 246 26.27 1.79 -17.01
CA TYR A 246 26.50 2.98 -16.19
C TYR A 246 27.90 3.55 -16.40
N ARG A 247 28.06 4.80 -15.95
CA ARG A 247 29.37 5.39 -15.72
C ARG A 247 29.54 5.65 -14.23
N ASP A 248 30.69 5.28 -13.69
CA ASP A 248 31.04 5.58 -12.32
C ASP A 248 31.42 7.08 -12.16
N SER A 249 31.74 7.48 -10.93
CA SER A 249 32.23 8.82 -10.60
C SER A 249 33.51 9.21 -11.36
N ASP A 250 34.31 8.23 -11.78
CA ASP A 250 35.57 8.40 -12.51
C ASP A 250 35.34 8.44 -14.04
N LYS A 251 34.06 8.46 -14.47
CA LYS A 251 33.58 8.47 -15.86
C LYS A 251 33.90 7.20 -16.66
N LYS A 252 34.35 6.13 -16.00
CA LYS A 252 34.59 4.83 -16.63
C LYS A 252 33.27 4.16 -16.95
N PHE A 253 33.16 3.64 -18.16
CA PHE A 253 31.95 2.97 -18.64
C PHE A 253 31.97 1.48 -18.29
N PHE A 254 30.82 0.98 -17.83
CA PHE A 254 30.57 -0.42 -17.56
C PHE A 254 29.30 -0.87 -18.26
N ARG A 255 29.29 -2.11 -18.74
CA ARG A 255 28.17 -2.72 -19.44
C ARG A 255 28.07 -4.19 -19.10
N TYR A 256 26.85 -4.64 -18.85
CA TYR A 256 26.48 -6.03 -18.65
C TYR A 256 25.25 -6.31 -19.49
N GLU A 257 25.44 -7.00 -20.61
CA GLU A 257 24.37 -7.22 -21.61
C GLU A 257 23.50 -8.41 -21.24
N ASN A 258 22.21 -8.32 -21.58
CA ASN A 258 21.26 -9.42 -21.59
C ASN A 258 21.14 -10.17 -20.24
N ILE A 259 21.21 -9.42 -19.13
CA ILE A 259 21.07 -9.97 -17.78
C ILE A 259 19.60 -10.01 -17.35
N THR A 260 19.25 -11.01 -16.57
CA THR A 260 17.94 -11.12 -15.92
C THR A 260 17.87 -10.26 -14.65
N PRO A 261 16.67 -9.93 -14.16
CA PRO A 261 16.49 -9.23 -12.88
C PRO A 261 17.10 -10.00 -11.68
N MET A 262 17.07 -11.34 -11.74
CA MET A 262 17.66 -12.19 -10.71
C MET A 262 19.19 -12.19 -10.77
N GLU A 263 19.78 -12.22 -11.97
CA GLU A 263 21.22 -12.06 -12.12
C GLU A 263 21.68 -10.67 -11.70
N PHE A 264 20.89 -9.63 -11.96
CA PHE A 264 21.17 -8.28 -11.47
C PHE A 264 21.17 -8.25 -9.93
N PHE A 265 20.12 -8.78 -9.30
CA PHE A 265 20.03 -8.88 -7.85
C PHE A 265 21.25 -9.62 -7.26
N ASN A 266 21.54 -10.83 -7.74
CA ASN A 266 22.64 -11.64 -7.20
C ASN A 266 24.04 -11.05 -7.42
N ARG A 267 24.24 -10.19 -8.43
CA ARG A 267 25.56 -9.62 -8.77
C ARG A 267 25.81 -8.24 -8.18
N PHE A 268 24.76 -7.42 -8.08
CA PHE A 268 24.89 -6.00 -7.75
C PHE A 268 24.27 -5.63 -6.40
N VAL A 269 23.46 -6.50 -5.80
CA VAL A 269 22.86 -6.27 -4.48
C VAL A 269 23.58 -7.13 -3.45
N ASP A 270 24.30 -6.49 -2.52
CA ASP A 270 24.93 -7.18 -1.39
C ASP A 270 23.99 -7.24 -0.16
N THR A 271 22.92 -6.44 -0.16
CA THR A 271 21.90 -6.36 0.89
C THR A 271 21.30 -7.75 1.11
N LYS A 272 21.65 -8.34 2.24
CA LYS A 272 21.12 -9.64 2.65
C LYS A 272 19.73 -9.47 3.24
N VAL A 273 18.73 -9.30 2.37
CA VAL A 273 17.32 -9.05 2.75
C VAL A 273 16.74 -10.06 3.75
N ASP A 274 17.29 -11.29 3.82
CA ASP A 274 16.92 -12.32 4.79
C ASP A 274 17.49 -12.11 6.20
N GLU A 275 18.58 -11.36 6.35
CA GLU A 275 19.21 -11.08 7.65
C GLU A 275 18.53 -9.90 8.39
N TYR A 276 17.60 -9.19 7.74
CA TYR A 276 16.83 -8.11 8.35
C TYR A 276 15.65 -8.64 9.14
N ILE A 277 15.46 -8.09 10.34
CA ILE A 277 14.36 -8.42 11.25
C ILE A 277 13.45 -7.20 11.39
N SER A 278 12.15 -7.41 11.22
CA SER A 278 11.13 -6.39 11.45
C SER A 278 10.89 -6.21 12.95
N ILE A 279 11.12 -5.01 13.47
CA ILE A 279 10.85 -4.67 14.88
C ILE A 279 9.61 -3.78 14.92
N ILE A 280 8.61 -4.19 15.71
CA ILE A 280 7.39 -3.41 15.94
C ILE A 280 7.29 -2.97 17.40
N ASN A 281 6.70 -1.79 17.64
CA ASN A 281 6.27 -1.36 18.97
C ASN A 281 4.74 -1.27 18.99
N ALA A 282 4.09 -2.32 19.46
CA ALA A 282 2.64 -2.39 19.59
C ALA A 282 2.26 -2.56 21.07
N PRO A 283 2.16 -1.46 21.86
CA PRO A 283 1.95 -1.50 23.30
C PRO A 283 0.49 -1.82 23.68
N THR A 284 -0.10 -2.83 23.05
CA THR A 284 -1.44 -3.33 23.36
C THR A 284 -1.36 -4.46 24.38
N ARG A 285 -2.36 -4.57 25.25
CA ARG A 285 -2.36 -5.52 26.39
C ARG A 285 -2.13 -6.99 25.97
N ASP A 286 -2.53 -7.36 24.76
CA ASP A 286 -2.40 -8.69 24.16
C ASP A 286 -0.98 -9.01 23.62
N LYS A 287 -0.06 -8.03 23.54
CA LYS A 287 1.28 -8.20 22.96
C LYS A 287 2.37 -7.85 23.98
N LYS A 288 2.93 -8.88 24.63
CA LYS A 288 4.08 -8.72 25.52
C LYS A 288 5.36 -8.51 24.71
N PHE A 289 6.22 -7.60 25.13
CA PHE A 289 7.52 -7.38 24.48
C PHE A 289 8.50 -8.52 24.76
N GLY A 290 9.32 -8.86 23.77
CA GLY A 290 10.43 -9.82 23.91
C GLY A 290 10.01 -11.28 24.07
N VAL A 291 8.75 -11.61 23.77
CA VAL A 291 8.17 -12.97 23.76
C VAL A 291 7.76 -13.30 22.34
#